data_AF-A0A1X7V725-F1
#
_entry.id   AF-A0A1X7V725-F1
#
_cell.length_a   1.000
_cell.length_b   1.000
_cell.length_c   1.000
_cell.angle_alpha   90.00
_cell.angle_beta   90.00
_cell.angle_gamma   90.00
#
_symmetry.space_group_name_H-M   'P 1'
#
loop_
_entity.id
_entity.type
_entity.pdbx_description
1 polymer ?
#
loop_
_entity_poly.entity_id
_entity_poly.type
_entity_poly.pdbx_seq_one_letter_code
_entity_poly.pdbx_strand_id
1 'polypeptide(L)'
;MAAIAPGSLWGEEGTYDSVLLSILKSCGKIQPFFECIFSFLSRRTDFYIIMEQEHAEMGFPQGMALNMVIQAFKKYEILTRKREAELLREAETRRIDLMTDDLSELPKIDVPSSTVEQLNKLTKSRLVERKGNRQKLQHPQSELVTAKVEHEQIRVSESVPVNNFKKDSASDSVSPAIPSLPVQPPGQPSSAQVPTSLASSIKEPSKASDTYNGSNAGNYAWSQTMTDVDIRVPVSSGTTGKDLKIEIKNDSLLVEALKPEKKVLLGGQLLHRIKVEESMWSLDKDASVVHINVEKTKEIMWKSVFTGEDGIDLTKVDTSRDISEFDQEAQAAIQKVTYDHHMKMLGRPTSSEQRAHDILKKAWDAPGSPFKGTPFDPSKVNIAGVW
;
A
#
# COMPACT_ATOMS: atom_id res chain seq x y z
N MET A 1 -4.92 10.06 -9.82
CA MET A 1 -5.10 9.48 -8.47
C MET A 1 -3.71 9.19 -7.96
N ALA A 2 -3.37 9.59 -6.74
CA ALA A 2 -2.11 9.16 -6.14
C ALA A 2 -2.39 7.87 -5.36
N ALA A 3 -1.65 6.81 -5.67
CA ALA A 3 -1.66 5.61 -4.86
C ALA A 3 -0.92 5.91 -3.55
N ILE A 4 -1.55 5.55 -2.44
CA ILE A 4 -0.93 5.56 -1.11
C ILE A 4 -0.48 4.13 -0.88
N ALA A 5 0.83 3.91 -0.71
CA ALA A 5 1.37 2.59 -0.47
C ALA A 5 1.04 2.10 0.96
N PRO A 6 0.70 0.82 1.16
CA PRO A 6 0.46 0.26 2.48
C PRO A 6 1.77 -0.14 3.18
N GLY A 7 1.78 -0.12 4.52
CA GLY A 7 2.82 -0.72 5.35
C GLY A 7 3.78 0.27 6.03
N SER A 8 3.50 0.60 7.30
CA SER A 8 4.41 1.35 8.16
C SER A 8 5.35 0.42 8.95
N LEU A 9 6.65 0.70 8.87
CA LEU A 9 7.62 0.29 9.90
C LEU A 9 8.38 1.55 10.37
N TRP A 10 7.73 2.25 11.30
CA TRP A 10 8.27 3.17 12.32
C TRP A 10 8.97 4.47 11.89
N GLY A 11 8.64 5.54 12.62
CA GLY A 11 9.38 6.80 12.66
C GLY A 11 8.48 8.03 12.76
N GLU A 12 7.80 8.19 13.91
CA GLU A 12 6.69 9.13 14.15
C GLU A 12 5.57 9.01 13.11
N GLU A 13 4.40 8.50 13.52
CA GLU A 13 3.18 8.71 12.72
C GLU A 13 3.04 10.23 12.52
N GLY A 14 2.87 10.66 11.26
CA GLY A 14 2.82 12.09 10.97
C GLY A 14 1.67 12.68 11.76
N THR A 15 1.97 13.61 12.67
CA THR A 15 1.01 14.15 13.65
C THR A 15 -0.21 14.81 13.03
N TYR A 16 -0.19 15.04 11.71
CA TYR A 16 -1.26 15.60 10.90
C TYR A 16 -1.73 14.66 9.78
N ASP A 17 -1.24 13.42 9.68
CA ASP A 17 -1.51 12.52 8.56
C ASP A 17 -3.00 12.21 8.40
N SER A 18 -3.72 11.99 9.50
CA SER A 18 -5.18 11.80 9.48
C SER A 18 -5.93 12.98 8.84
N VAL A 19 -5.49 14.21 9.13
CA VAL A 19 -6.04 15.45 8.56
C VAL A 19 -5.64 15.61 7.09
N LEU A 20 -4.36 15.41 6.77
CA LEU A 20 -3.82 15.50 5.41
C LEU A 20 -4.47 14.47 4.48
N LEU A 21 -4.69 13.24 4.96
CA LEU A 21 -5.41 12.18 4.25
C LEU A 21 -6.89 12.55 4.02
N SER A 22 -7.56 13.17 5.00
CA SER A 22 -8.93 13.65 4.83
C SER A 22 -9.05 14.72 3.74
N ILE A 23 -8.11 15.68 3.72
CA ILE A 23 -8.03 16.71 2.67
C ILE A 23 -7.70 16.07 1.31
N LEU A 24 -6.73 15.15 1.24
CA LEU A 24 -6.33 14.46 0.01
C LEU A 24 -7.48 13.60 -0.57
N LYS A 25 -8.23 12.89 0.28
CA LYS A 25 -9.45 12.15 -0.12
C LYS A 25 -10.49 13.11 -0.72
N SER A 26 -10.71 14.26 -0.09
CA SER A 26 -11.63 15.30 -0.59
C SER A 26 -11.18 15.89 -1.94
N CYS A 27 -9.87 16.04 -2.16
CA CYS A 27 -9.29 16.49 -3.41
C CYS A 27 -9.28 15.41 -4.53
N GLY A 28 -9.32 14.12 -4.18
CA GLY A 28 -9.31 12.95 -5.09
C GLY A 28 -8.06 12.75 -5.95
N LYS A 29 -7.23 13.78 -6.13
CA LYS A 29 -5.97 13.78 -6.89
C LYS A 29 -4.94 14.66 -6.16
N ILE A 30 -3.66 14.30 -6.31
CA ILE A 30 -2.55 14.99 -5.65
C ILE A 30 -2.32 16.42 -6.15
N GLN A 31 -2.60 16.71 -7.43
CA GLN A 31 -2.46 18.07 -7.97
C GLN A 31 -3.44 19.07 -7.32
N PRO A 32 -4.77 18.82 -7.29
CA PRO A 32 -5.71 19.64 -6.52
C PRO A 32 -5.40 19.73 -5.02
N PHE A 33 -4.76 18.71 -4.43
CA PHE A 33 -4.29 18.75 -3.05
C PHE A 33 -3.12 19.73 -2.86
N PHE A 34 -2.15 19.76 -3.78
CA PHE A 34 -1.10 20.78 -3.78
C PHE A 34 -1.68 22.18 -4.05
N GLU A 35 -2.64 22.32 -4.97
CA GLU A 35 -3.37 23.59 -5.18
C GLU A 35 -4.10 24.03 -3.90
N CYS A 36 -4.69 23.10 -3.14
CA CYS A 36 -5.27 23.38 -1.83
C CYS A 36 -4.23 23.94 -0.84
N ILE A 37 -3.08 23.26 -0.67
CA ILE A 37 -1.99 23.69 0.22
C ILE A 37 -1.42 25.05 -0.20
N PHE A 38 -1.01 25.21 -1.45
CA PHE A 38 -0.40 26.45 -1.94
C PHE A 38 -1.39 27.62 -1.91
N SER A 39 -2.68 27.38 -2.16
CA SER A 39 -3.70 28.41 -2.01
C SER A 39 -4.05 28.72 -0.54
N PHE A 40 -3.89 27.77 0.39
CA PHE A 40 -3.95 28.05 1.82
C PHE A 40 -2.78 28.96 2.22
N LEU A 41 -1.55 28.62 1.82
CA LEU A 41 -0.36 29.43 2.08
C LEU A 41 -0.53 30.86 1.55
N SER A 42 -1.01 31.05 0.31
CA SER A 42 -1.19 32.41 -0.25
C SER A 42 -2.30 33.24 0.42
N ARG A 43 -3.29 32.62 1.08
CA ARG A 43 -4.38 33.32 1.76
C ARG A 43 -4.18 33.51 3.26
N ARG A 44 -3.36 32.68 3.91
CA ARG A 44 -3.28 32.56 5.38
C ARG A 44 -1.87 32.67 5.94
N THR A 45 -0.87 32.85 5.08
CA THR A 45 0.53 33.05 5.48
C THR A 45 1.17 34.12 4.60
N ASP A 46 2.35 34.57 5.00
CA ASP A 46 3.24 35.48 4.28
C ASP A 46 4.15 34.76 3.26
N PHE A 47 3.94 33.47 3.01
CA PHE A 47 4.81 32.60 2.21
C PHE A 47 5.13 33.10 0.78
N TYR A 48 4.24 33.88 0.18
CA TYR A 48 4.43 34.48 -1.15
C TYR A 48 4.79 35.97 -1.12
N ILE A 49 4.92 36.55 0.06
CA ILE A 49 5.26 37.97 0.26
C ILE A 49 6.78 38.10 0.21
N ILE A 50 7.28 38.95 -0.68
CA ILE A 50 8.72 39.22 -0.80
C ILE A 50 9.11 40.24 0.27
N MET A 51 10.11 39.89 1.07
CA MET A 51 10.74 40.78 2.04
C MET A 51 11.62 41.81 1.33
N GLU A 52 11.18 43.09 1.31
CA GLU A 52 11.92 44.19 0.66
C GLU A 52 12.98 44.85 1.56
N GLN A 53 12.86 44.70 2.89
CA GLN A 53 13.75 45.32 3.88
C GLN A 53 14.17 44.28 4.93
N GLU A 54 15.42 44.34 5.39
CA GLU A 54 16.01 43.38 6.36
C GLU A 54 15.34 43.39 7.76
N HIS A 55 14.40 44.32 8.01
CA HIS A 55 13.66 44.44 9.27
C HIS A 55 12.13 44.36 9.06
N ALA A 56 11.66 43.87 7.92
CA ALA A 56 10.24 43.60 7.73
C ALA A 56 9.79 42.44 8.63
N GLU A 57 8.66 42.61 9.31
CA GLU A 57 8.10 41.62 10.25
C GLU A 57 7.51 40.38 9.55
N MET A 58 7.39 40.42 8.22
CA MET A 58 6.67 39.43 7.41
C MET A 58 7.31 39.22 6.03
N GLY A 59 7.13 38.01 5.50
CA GLY A 59 7.57 37.60 4.18
C GLY A 59 8.92 36.89 4.16
N PHE A 60 9.36 36.52 2.96
CA PHE A 60 10.60 35.77 2.72
C PHE A 60 11.49 36.54 1.74
N PRO A 61 12.83 36.53 1.89
CA PRO A 61 13.74 37.03 0.86
C PRO A 61 13.48 36.33 -0.48
N GLN A 62 13.72 37.04 -1.57
CA GLN A 62 13.37 36.59 -2.92
C GLN A 62 13.93 35.19 -3.22
N GLY A 63 13.05 34.27 -3.62
CA GLY A 63 13.40 32.87 -3.92
C GLY A 63 13.56 31.94 -2.71
N MET A 64 13.61 32.45 -1.47
CA MET A 64 13.84 31.62 -0.28
C MET A 64 12.68 30.64 -0.02
N ALA A 65 11.43 31.12 -0.10
CA ALA A 65 10.23 30.29 0.01
C ALA A 65 10.17 29.15 -1.04
N LEU A 66 10.57 29.41 -2.30
CA LEU A 66 10.65 28.39 -3.33
C LEU A 66 11.75 27.36 -3.03
N ASN A 67 12.91 27.80 -2.54
CA ASN A 67 14.01 26.93 -2.15
C ASN A 67 13.60 25.98 -1.00
N MET A 68 12.79 26.45 -0.03
CA MET A 68 12.24 25.59 1.03
C MET A 68 11.41 24.42 0.46
N VAL A 69 10.53 24.67 -0.52
CA VAL A 69 9.75 23.60 -1.18
C VAL A 69 10.66 22.62 -1.92
N ILE A 70 11.64 23.11 -2.66
CA ILE A 70 12.59 22.28 -3.41
C ILE A 70 13.43 21.41 -2.46
N GLN A 71 13.87 21.96 -1.32
CA GLN A 71 14.62 21.20 -0.30
C GLN A 71 13.75 20.15 0.38
N ALA A 72 12.49 20.47 0.72
CA ALA A 72 11.54 19.53 1.28
C ALA A 72 11.29 18.35 0.31
N PHE A 73 11.07 18.63 -0.98
CA PHE A 73 10.91 17.59 -2.01
C PHE A 73 12.14 16.67 -2.08
N LYS A 74 13.34 17.25 -2.24
CA LYS A 74 14.60 16.48 -2.31
C LYS A 74 14.86 15.63 -1.08
N LYS A 75 14.54 16.13 0.12
CA LYS A 75 14.67 15.39 1.39
C LYS A 75 13.88 14.09 1.34
N TYR A 76 12.60 14.16 0.95
CA TYR A 76 11.73 12.97 0.92
C TYR A 76 12.03 12.05 -0.28
N GLU A 77 12.44 12.57 -1.43
CA GLU A 77 12.93 11.75 -2.55
C GLU A 77 14.12 10.86 -2.14
N ILE A 78 15.11 11.43 -1.46
CA ILE A 78 16.29 10.71 -0.97
C ILE A 78 15.89 9.70 0.11
N LEU A 79 15.01 10.08 1.05
CA LEU A 79 14.55 9.21 2.13
C LEU A 79 13.81 7.97 1.60
N THR A 80 12.91 8.16 0.63
CA THR A 80 12.17 7.05 -0.01
C THR A 80 13.12 6.11 -0.75
N ARG A 81 14.01 6.63 -1.59
CA ARG A 81 15.01 5.81 -2.32
C ARG A 81 15.93 5.05 -1.37
N LYS A 82 16.29 5.63 -0.22
CA LYS A 82 17.08 4.97 0.82
C LYS A 82 16.30 3.79 1.43
N ARG A 83 15.04 4.02 1.80
CA ARG A 83 14.14 2.99 2.40
C ARG A 83 13.93 1.81 1.45
N GLU A 84 13.64 2.08 0.17
CA GLU A 84 13.51 1.04 -0.88
C GLU A 84 14.79 0.21 -1.01
N ALA A 85 15.97 0.86 -1.02
CA ALA A 85 17.25 0.18 -1.10
C ALA A 85 17.61 -0.62 0.16
N GLU A 86 17.07 -0.27 1.32
CA GLU A 86 17.22 -1.03 2.58
C GLU A 86 16.31 -2.27 2.57
N LEU A 87 15.03 -2.13 2.19
CA LEU A 87 14.11 -3.27 2.03
C LEU A 87 14.63 -4.33 1.04
N LEU A 88 15.18 -3.91 -0.10
CA LEU A 88 15.78 -4.83 -1.07
C LEU A 88 17.01 -5.57 -0.54
N ARG A 89 17.79 -4.96 0.36
CA ARG A 89 18.94 -5.61 1.01
C ARG A 89 18.48 -6.60 2.08
N GLU A 90 17.46 -6.25 2.87
CA GLU A 90 16.88 -7.19 3.83
C GLU A 90 16.28 -8.40 3.13
N ALA A 91 15.54 -8.19 2.04
CA ALA A 91 14.96 -9.28 1.24
C ALA A 91 16.03 -10.23 0.69
N GLU A 92 17.11 -9.71 0.08
CA GLU A 92 18.21 -10.54 -0.41
C GLU A 92 18.98 -11.23 0.74
N THR A 93 19.08 -10.60 1.91
CA THR A 93 19.71 -11.22 3.10
C THR A 93 18.88 -12.41 3.58
N ARG A 94 17.57 -12.24 3.78
CA ARG A 94 16.66 -13.35 4.14
C ARG A 94 16.67 -14.47 3.08
N ARG A 95 16.79 -14.13 1.79
CA ARG A 95 16.91 -15.10 0.70
C ARG A 95 18.21 -15.90 0.76
N ILE A 96 19.32 -15.27 1.15
CA ILE A 96 20.60 -15.96 1.38
C ILE A 96 20.50 -16.87 2.60
N ASP A 97 19.96 -16.39 3.72
CA ASP A 97 19.83 -17.15 4.97
C ASP A 97 19.04 -18.46 4.74
N LEU A 98 17.89 -18.37 4.06
CA LEU A 98 17.08 -19.53 3.66
C LEU A 98 17.83 -20.52 2.75
N MET A 99 18.71 -20.04 1.87
CA MET A 99 19.55 -20.90 1.03
C MET A 99 20.72 -21.55 1.80
N THR A 100 21.14 -20.99 2.93
CA THR A 100 22.17 -21.59 3.79
C THR A 100 21.61 -22.65 4.75
N ASP A 101 20.38 -22.51 5.23
CA ASP A 101 19.75 -23.52 6.08
C ASP A 101 19.51 -24.84 5.30
N ASP A 102 19.00 -24.76 4.06
CA ASP A 102 18.78 -25.93 3.17
C ASP A 102 20.09 -26.70 2.86
N LEU A 103 21.22 -25.99 2.78
CA LEU A 103 22.55 -26.60 2.62
C LEU A 103 23.08 -27.27 3.90
N SER A 104 22.46 -27.03 5.07
CA SER A 104 22.85 -27.61 6.35
C SER A 104 22.13 -28.93 6.69
N GLU A 105 20.98 -29.20 6.05
CA GLU A 105 20.22 -30.45 6.22
C GLU A 105 20.66 -31.59 5.27
N LEU A 106 21.52 -31.30 4.29
CA LEU A 106 22.09 -32.34 3.43
C LEU A 106 22.93 -33.34 4.25
N PRO A 107 22.81 -34.66 3.98
CA PRO A 107 23.60 -35.65 4.69
C PRO A 107 25.09 -35.40 4.47
N LYS A 108 25.88 -35.51 5.54
CA LYS A 108 27.34 -35.38 5.50
C LYS A 108 27.94 -36.50 4.64
N ILE A 109 28.09 -36.26 3.36
CA ILE A 109 28.92 -37.08 2.47
C ILE A 109 30.36 -36.86 2.93
N ASP A 110 31.09 -37.95 3.22
CA ASP A 110 32.53 -37.92 3.50
C ASP A 110 33.31 -37.54 2.23
N VAL A 111 33.28 -36.24 1.90
CA VAL A 111 34.10 -35.66 0.85
C VAL A 111 35.50 -35.43 1.43
N PRO A 112 36.58 -35.92 0.80
CA PRO A 112 37.94 -35.72 1.29
C PRO A 112 38.25 -34.24 1.56
N SER A 113 38.87 -33.97 2.71
CA SER A 113 39.11 -32.60 3.22
C SER A 113 39.76 -31.66 2.19
N SER A 114 40.63 -32.19 1.32
CA SER A 114 41.28 -31.46 0.24
C SER A 114 40.33 -30.82 -0.77
N THR A 115 39.16 -31.41 -1.02
CA THR A 115 38.18 -30.92 -2.01
C THR A 115 37.34 -29.77 -1.44
N VAL A 116 36.92 -29.87 -0.18
CA VAL A 116 36.18 -28.80 0.53
C VAL A 116 37.05 -27.55 0.66
N GLU A 117 38.34 -27.73 0.95
CA GLU A 117 39.29 -26.63 1.08
C GLU A 117 39.59 -25.95 -0.26
N GLN A 118 39.64 -26.71 -1.37
CA GLN A 118 39.73 -26.17 -2.73
C GLN A 118 38.47 -25.38 -3.15
N LEU A 119 37.26 -25.90 -2.88
CA LEU A 119 36.02 -25.17 -3.18
C LEU A 119 35.92 -23.86 -2.39
N ASN A 120 36.21 -23.88 -1.08
CA ASN A 120 36.18 -22.66 -0.26
C ASN A 120 37.19 -21.60 -0.73
N LYS A 121 38.33 -22.02 -1.29
CA LYS A 121 39.32 -21.12 -1.90
C LYS A 121 38.80 -20.51 -3.22
N LEU A 122 38.10 -21.29 -4.04
CA LEU A 122 37.47 -20.83 -5.29
C LEU A 122 36.27 -19.88 -5.07
N THR A 123 35.46 -20.14 -4.03
CA THR A 123 34.30 -19.29 -3.71
C THR A 123 34.74 -17.95 -3.12
N LYS A 124 35.77 -17.94 -2.27
CA LYS A 124 36.36 -16.70 -1.74
C LYS A 124 37.02 -15.85 -2.84
N SER A 125 37.72 -16.45 -3.80
CA SER A 125 38.31 -15.68 -4.92
C SER A 125 37.24 -15.06 -5.82
N ARG A 126 36.19 -15.80 -6.21
CA ARG A 126 35.07 -15.26 -7.00
C ARG A 126 34.29 -14.14 -6.29
N LEU A 127 34.17 -14.19 -4.96
CA LEU A 127 33.53 -13.13 -4.19
C LEU A 127 34.39 -11.84 -4.14
N VAL A 128 35.71 -11.99 -4.12
CA VAL A 128 36.67 -10.86 -4.19
C VAL A 128 36.68 -10.24 -5.59
N GLU A 129 36.66 -11.03 -6.67
CA GLU A 129 36.54 -10.51 -8.04
C GLU A 129 35.23 -9.72 -8.24
N ARG A 130 34.10 -10.22 -7.73
CA ARG A 130 32.82 -9.49 -7.77
C ARG A 130 32.83 -8.18 -6.97
N LYS A 131 33.59 -8.09 -5.86
CA LYS A 131 33.78 -6.83 -5.14
C LYS A 131 34.72 -5.87 -5.87
N GLY A 132 35.80 -6.37 -6.47
CA GLY A 132 36.74 -5.56 -7.27
C GLY A 132 36.10 -4.93 -8.51
N ASN A 133 35.28 -5.67 -9.26
CA ASN A 133 34.60 -5.12 -10.45
C ASN A 133 33.52 -4.08 -10.12
N ARG A 134 32.98 -4.05 -8.90
CA ARG A 134 31.97 -3.07 -8.49
C ARG A 134 32.57 -1.68 -8.19
N GLN A 135 33.89 -1.58 -7.98
CA GLN A 135 34.61 -0.32 -7.78
C GLN A 135 35.10 0.35 -9.09
N LYS A 136 34.83 -0.23 -10.26
CA LYS A 136 35.23 0.36 -11.57
C LYS A 136 34.11 1.05 -12.36
N LEU A 137 32.86 1.02 -11.90
CA LEU A 137 31.74 1.73 -12.52
C LEU A 137 31.01 2.65 -11.52
N GLN A 138 31.74 3.57 -10.89
CA GLN A 138 31.14 4.72 -10.20
C GLN A 138 32.07 5.96 -10.21
N HIS A 139 31.72 6.93 -11.07
CA HIS A 139 32.26 8.32 -11.19
C HIS A 139 33.74 8.43 -11.64
N PRO A 140 34.15 9.50 -12.37
CA PRO A 140 33.84 10.93 -12.22
C PRO A 140 32.63 11.41 -13.06
N GLN A 141 31.93 12.51 -12.77
CA GLN A 141 32.40 13.82 -12.28
C GLN A 141 31.74 14.32 -10.99
N SER A 142 32.56 14.88 -10.10
CA SER A 142 32.14 15.77 -9.02
C SER A 142 33.29 16.72 -8.62
N GLU A 143 33.46 17.78 -9.40
CA GLU A 143 34.21 19.03 -9.17
C GLU A 143 33.45 20.07 -10.01
N LEU A 144 33.15 21.32 -9.62
CA LEU A 144 33.66 22.26 -8.60
C LEU A 144 32.42 23.06 -8.06
N VAL A 145 32.39 23.88 -7.00
CA VAL A 145 33.37 24.51 -6.10
C VAL A 145 32.76 24.61 -4.68
N THR A 146 33.56 24.67 -3.61
CA THR A 146 33.19 25.37 -2.36
C THR A 146 33.57 26.84 -2.46
N ALA A 147 32.60 27.76 -2.52
CA ALA A 147 32.86 29.21 -2.48
C ALA A 147 31.89 29.93 -1.54
N LYS A 148 32.32 31.09 -1.04
CA LYS A 148 31.71 31.83 0.08
C LYS A 148 30.46 32.62 -0.34
N VAL A 149 29.69 33.01 0.68
CA VAL A 149 28.65 34.04 0.62
C VAL A 149 29.25 35.38 0.19
N GLU A 150 28.61 36.04 -0.77
CA GLU A 150 28.54 37.50 -0.88
C GLU A 150 27.24 37.89 -1.62
N HIS A 151 26.72 39.09 -1.34
CA HIS A 151 25.40 39.54 -1.79
C HIS A 151 25.39 39.93 -3.27
N GLU A 152 24.34 39.55 -4.02
CA GLU A 152 23.93 40.32 -5.20
C GLU A 152 22.40 40.33 -5.37
N GLN A 153 21.85 41.52 -5.60
CA GLN A 153 20.40 41.79 -5.62
C GLN A 153 19.79 41.43 -6.97
N ILE A 154 18.74 40.60 -6.99
CA ILE A 154 17.97 40.34 -8.21
C ILE A 154 16.96 41.47 -8.43
N ARG A 155 17.35 42.44 -9.27
CA ARG A 155 16.48 43.52 -9.70
C ARG A 155 15.40 43.00 -10.64
N VAL A 156 14.14 43.03 -10.21
CA VAL A 156 12.98 42.90 -11.10
C VAL A 156 12.88 44.19 -11.95
N SER A 157 12.76 44.05 -13.27
CA SER A 157 12.40 45.15 -14.15
C SER A 157 11.35 44.71 -15.16
N GLU A 158 10.12 45.11 -14.90
CA GLU A 158 8.99 45.01 -15.82
C GLU A 158 9.13 46.09 -16.91
N SER A 159 9.04 45.71 -18.19
CA SER A 159 8.59 46.63 -19.24
C SER A 159 8.04 45.87 -20.45
N VAL A 160 6.81 46.20 -20.82
CA VAL A 160 6.17 45.79 -22.08
C VAL A 160 6.35 46.95 -23.07
N PRO A 161 6.62 46.69 -24.35
CA PRO A 161 5.64 47.12 -25.35
C PRO A 161 5.36 46.11 -26.47
N VAL A 162 4.19 46.30 -27.07
CA VAL A 162 3.59 45.50 -28.14
C VAL A 162 4.02 46.01 -29.53
N ASN A 163 4.48 45.14 -30.45
CA ASN A 163 3.85 44.90 -31.78
C ASN A 163 4.68 44.05 -32.77
N ASN A 164 3.97 43.21 -33.54
CA ASN A 164 4.21 42.71 -34.92
C ASN A 164 5.64 42.65 -35.53
N PHE A 165 6.00 41.48 -36.10
CA PHE A 165 5.99 41.28 -37.58
C PHE A 165 6.24 39.81 -38.03
N LYS A 166 5.47 39.39 -39.07
CA LYS A 166 5.72 38.38 -40.13
C LYS A 166 6.40 37.01 -39.83
N LYS A 167 5.57 35.96 -39.91
CA LYS A 167 5.47 34.90 -40.96
C LYS A 167 6.71 34.50 -41.81
N ASP A 168 6.68 33.22 -42.21
CA ASP A 168 7.53 32.47 -43.18
C ASP A 168 8.86 31.95 -42.58
N SER A 169 9.35 30.71 -42.81
CA SER A 169 8.84 29.54 -43.56
C SER A 169 9.52 28.22 -43.09
N ALA A 170 9.12 27.08 -43.69
CA ALA A 170 9.36 25.68 -43.28
C ALA A 170 10.82 25.18 -43.09
N SER A 171 11.00 24.14 -42.26
CA SER A 171 11.59 22.85 -42.70
C SER A 171 11.45 21.71 -41.68
N ASP A 172 11.07 20.54 -42.20
CA ASP A 172 11.21 19.15 -41.76
C ASP A 172 11.28 18.77 -40.27
N SER A 173 10.23 18.06 -39.84
CA SER A 173 10.23 17.10 -38.74
C SER A 173 10.03 15.68 -39.29
N VAL A 174 10.94 14.76 -38.96
CA VAL A 174 10.79 13.32 -39.24
C VAL A 174 11.11 12.51 -38.00
N SER A 175 10.09 11.81 -37.49
CA SER A 175 10.26 10.65 -36.61
C SER A 175 9.05 9.72 -36.82
N PRO A 176 9.27 8.41 -37.00
CA PRO A 176 8.25 7.50 -37.52
C PRO A 176 7.22 7.10 -36.46
N ALA A 177 5.96 7.01 -36.87
CA ALA A 177 4.87 6.52 -36.05
C ALA A 177 4.79 4.97 -36.06
N ILE A 178 4.34 4.39 -34.95
CA ILE A 178 3.83 3.02 -34.89
C ILE A 178 2.29 3.13 -34.82
N PRO A 179 1.52 2.41 -35.66
CA PRO A 179 0.08 2.65 -35.80
C PRO A 179 -0.74 2.03 -34.66
N SER A 180 -1.65 2.83 -34.11
CA SER A 180 -2.74 2.38 -33.24
C SER A 180 -3.98 2.03 -34.06
N LEU A 181 -4.65 0.92 -33.71
CA LEU A 181 -5.99 0.59 -34.22
C LEU A 181 -7.07 1.06 -33.23
N PRO A 182 -8.29 1.41 -33.70
CA PRO A 182 -9.25 2.17 -32.91
C PRO A 182 -10.20 1.29 -32.08
N VAL A 183 -10.48 1.73 -30.86
CA VAL A 183 -11.60 1.22 -30.05
C VAL A 183 -12.67 2.30 -29.98
N GLN A 184 -13.87 2.00 -30.49
CA GLN A 184 -15.07 2.82 -30.26
C GLN A 184 -15.75 2.44 -28.94
N PRO A 185 -16.36 3.38 -28.21
CA PRO A 185 -17.05 3.09 -26.95
C PRO A 185 -18.51 2.63 -27.19
N PRO A 186 -19.01 1.60 -26.48
CA PRO A 186 -20.45 1.33 -26.39
C PRO A 186 -21.13 2.32 -25.44
N GLY A 187 -22.28 2.85 -25.85
CA GLY A 187 -23.06 3.83 -25.07
C GLY A 187 -23.94 3.22 -23.98
N GLN A 188 -24.45 4.08 -23.10
CA GLN A 188 -25.51 3.78 -22.14
C GLN A 188 -26.83 3.42 -22.83
N PRO A 189 -27.72 2.70 -22.13
CA PRO A 189 -29.12 3.10 -22.14
C PRO A 189 -29.75 3.30 -20.75
N SER A 190 -30.94 3.90 -20.78
CA SER A 190 -31.66 4.56 -19.68
C SER A 190 -32.38 3.65 -18.68
N SER A 191 -32.78 4.27 -17.56
CA SER A 191 -33.66 3.82 -16.49
C SER A 191 -35.01 3.23 -16.93
N ALA A 192 -35.48 2.21 -16.19
CA ALA A 192 -36.89 1.89 -16.01
C ALA A 192 -37.13 1.23 -14.61
N GLN A 193 -38.15 1.70 -13.89
CA GLN A 193 -38.78 1.02 -12.74
C GLN A 193 -39.84 0.03 -13.29
N VAL A 194 -40.41 -1.00 -12.66
CA VAL A 194 -40.93 -1.33 -11.30
C VAL A 194 -41.22 -2.89 -11.31
N PRO A 195 -41.83 -3.61 -10.33
CA PRO A 195 -42.12 -3.35 -8.90
C PRO A 195 -41.73 -4.50 -7.92
N THR A 196 -42.03 -4.29 -6.63
CA THR A 196 -41.85 -5.21 -5.48
C THR A 196 -42.78 -6.43 -5.47
N SER A 197 -42.27 -7.63 -5.14
CA SER A 197 -43.02 -8.66 -4.36
C SER A 197 -42.09 -9.67 -3.66
N LEU A 198 -42.57 -10.32 -2.59
CA LEU A 198 -41.78 -11.03 -1.58
C LEU A 198 -41.25 -12.41 -2.01
N ALA A 199 -39.98 -12.71 -1.69
CA ALA A 199 -39.52 -14.04 -1.25
C ALA A 199 -38.24 -13.90 -0.39
N SER A 200 -38.03 -14.83 0.54
CA SER A 200 -37.16 -14.67 1.72
C SER A 200 -35.77 -15.29 1.62
N SER A 201 -34.82 -14.73 2.39
CA SER A 201 -33.62 -15.37 2.96
C SER A 201 -32.61 -16.00 1.99
N ILE A 202 -31.53 -15.27 1.70
CA ILE A 202 -30.24 -15.39 2.39
C ILE A 202 -29.60 -13.98 2.35
N LYS A 203 -29.28 -13.39 3.51
CA LYS A 203 -28.39 -12.23 3.56
C LYS A 203 -26.97 -12.77 3.66
N GLU A 204 -26.15 -12.55 2.63
CA GLU A 204 -24.71 -12.52 2.86
C GLU A 204 -24.41 -11.41 3.88
N PRO A 205 -23.56 -11.66 4.89
CA PRO A 205 -23.19 -10.64 5.86
C PRO A 205 -22.32 -9.60 5.16
N SER A 206 -22.93 -8.49 4.75
CA SER A 206 -22.19 -7.33 4.26
C SER A 206 -21.13 -6.92 5.28
N LYS A 207 -19.93 -6.51 4.81
CA LYS A 207 -18.83 -6.06 5.69
C LYS A 207 -19.23 -4.90 6.64
N ALA A 208 -20.32 -4.19 6.32
CA ALA A 208 -20.94 -3.14 7.14
C ALA A 208 -21.99 -3.66 8.15
N SER A 209 -22.05 -4.96 8.42
CA SER A 209 -22.95 -5.52 9.44
C SER A 209 -22.37 -5.32 10.85
N ASP A 210 -23.21 -4.91 11.79
CA ASP A 210 -22.79 -4.63 13.18
C ASP A 210 -22.26 -5.86 13.95
N THR A 211 -22.39 -7.05 13.35
CA THR A 211 -21.85 -8.33 13.85
C THR A 211 -21.00 -9.05 12.79
N TYR A 212 -20.42 -8.34 11.82
CA TYR A 212 -19.55 -8.94 10.79
C TYR A 212 -18.39 -9.70 11.45
N ASN A 213 -18.27 -11.00 11.12
CA ASN A 213 -17.33 -11.94 11.74
C ASN A 213 -17.35 -12.01 13.27
N GLY A 214 -18.40 -11.50 13.93
CA GLY A 214 -18.58 -11.53 15.38
C GLY A 214 -19.94 -12.08 15.76
N SER A 215 -20.55 -11.56 16.82
CA SER A 215 -21.85 -12.04 17.31
C SER A 215 -22.60 -10.97 18.11
N ASN A 216 -23.88 -11.23 18.38
CA ASN A 216 -24.65 -10.49 19.38
C ASN A 216 -24.74 -11.34 20.66
N ALA A 217 -23.97 -10.97 21.69
CA ALA A 217 -23.96 -11.63 22.99
C ALA A 217 -25.13 -11.21 23.90
N GLY A 218 -26.00 -10.30 23.43
CA GLY A 218 -27.21 -9.85 24.12
C GLY A 218 -26.97 -8.70 25.11
N ASN A 219 -25.90 -8.76 25.90
CA ASN A 219 -25.42 -7.62 26.69
C ASN A 219 -24.53 -6.65 25.88
N TYR A 220 -23.95 -7.11 24.77
CA TYR A 220 -23.25 -6.31 23.78
C TYR A 220 -23.30 -7.00 22.40
N ALA A 221 -23.11 -6.23 21.33
CA ALA A 221 -22.84 -6.75 19.99
C ALA A 221 -21.37 -6.50 19.64
N TRP A 222 -20.77 -7.37 18.83
CA TRP A 222 -19.40 -7.18 18.37
C TRP A 222 -19.18 -7.66 16.94
N SER A 223 -18.28 -6.99 16.25
CA SER A 223 -17.77 -7.30 14.91
C SER A 223 -16.24 -7.29 14.95
N GLN A 224 -15.58 -7.92 13.98
CA GLN A 224 -14.10 -7.93 13.92
C GLN A 224 -13.57 -8.02 12.50
N THR A 225 -12.34 -7.54 12.32
CA THR A 225 -11.49 -7.90 11.20
C THR A 225 -10.38 -8.86 11.67
N MET A 226 -9.33 -9.05 10.88
CA MET A 226 -8.13 -9.73 11.35
C MET A 226 -7.32 -8.87 12.34
N THR A 227 -7.40 -7.55 12.24
CA THR A 227 -6.58 -6.56 12.98
C THR A 227 -7.25 -5.98 14.22
N ASP A 228 -8.58 -5.89 14.24
CA ASP A 228 -9.34 -5.16 15.26
C ASP A 228 -10.60 -5.92 15.71
N VAL A 229 -11.21 -5.44 16.80
CA VAL A 229 -12.57 -5.81 17.25
C VAL A 229 -13.34 -4.54 17.59
N ASP A 230 -14.54 -4.38 17.02
CA ASP A 230 -15.50 -3.34 17.37
C ASP A 230 -16.57 -3.91 18.30
N ILE A 231 -16.72 -3.29 19.47
CA ILE A 231 -17.63 -3.71 20.55
C ILE A 231 -18.66 -2.60 20.77
N ARG A 232 -19.95 -2.96 20.74
CA ARG A 232 -21.09 -2.06 20.90
C ARG A 232 -21.89 -2.43 22.15
N VAL A 233 -21.86 -1.56 23.15
CA VAL A 233 -22.55 -1.73 24.43
C VAL A 233 -23.74 -0.76 24.49
N PRO A 234 -24.99 -1.25 24.49
CA PRO A 234 -26.16 -0.40 24.69
C PRO A 234 -26.14 0.30 26.05
N VAL A 235 -26.48 1.59 26.08
CA VAL A 235 -26.60 2.39 27.31
C VAL A 235 -27.99 3.01 27.45
N SER A 236 -28.31 3.52 28.64
CA SER A 236 -29.57 4.22 28.88
C SER A 236 -29.64 5.52 28.08
N SER A 237 -30.81 5.84 27.53
CA SER A 237 -30.99 7.09 26.78
C SER A 237 -30.71 8.31 27.65
N GLY A 238 -29.97 9.29 27.10
CA GLY A 238 -29.54 10.48 27.83
C GLY A 238 -28.25 10.31 28.65
N THR A 239 -27.63 9.13 28.68
CA THR A 239 -26.27 8.94 29.22
C THR A 239 -25.28 9.91 28.54
N THR A 240 -24.41 10.55 29.32
CA THR A 240 -23.29 11.34 28.80
C THR A 240 -21.95 10.66 29.10
N GLY A 241 -20.88 11.07 28.40
CA GLY A 241 -19.53 10.54 28.66
C GLY A 241 -19.01 10.80 30.09
N LYS A 242 -19.63 11.73 30.85
CA LYS A 242 -19.32 11.97 32.28
C LYS A 242 -20.02 10.97 33.21
N ASP A 243 -21.01 10.26 32.71
CA ASP A 243 -21.79 9.26 33.43
C ASP A 243 -21.29 7.83 33.14
N LEU A 244 -20.16 7.71 32.43
CA LEU A 244 -19.52 6.46 32.06
C LEU A 244 -18.09 6.43 32.61
N LYS A 245 -17.65 5.24 33.02
CA LYS A 245 -16.24 4.93 33.24
C LYS A 245 -15.87 3.74 32.36
N ILE A 246 -14.98 3.96 31.41
CA ILE A 246 -14.47 2.93 30.49
C ILE A 246 -12.97 2.79 30.76
N GLU A 247 -12.54 1.56 31.02
CA GLU A 247 -11.17 1.22 31.39
C GLU A 247 -10.69 0.11 30.46
N ILE A 248 -9.86 0.49 29.49
CA ILE A 248 -9.24 -0.41 28.50
C ILE A 248 -7.84 -0.75 28.99
N LYS A 249 -7.53 -2.03 29.12
CA LYS A 249 -6.18 -2.53 29.46
C LYS A 249 -5.73 -3.54 28.42
N ASN A 250 -4.44 -3.91 28.47
CA ASN A 250 -3.82 -4.82 27.52
C ASN A 250 -4.57 -6.16 27.37
N ASP A 251 -5.24 -6.62 28.42
CA ASP A 251 -5.85 -7.94 28.51
C ASP A 251 -7.22 -7.94 29.22
N SER A 252 -7.78 -6.77 29.56
CA SER A 252 -9.11 -6.66 30.19
C SER A 252 -9.84 -5.40 29.73
N LEU A 253 -11.16 -5.48 29.59
CA LEU A 253 -12.03 -4.35 29.31
C LEU A 253 -13.07 -4.21 30.42
N LEU A 254 -13.38 -2.98 30.83
CA LEU A 254 -14.44 -2.66 31.78
C LEU A 254 -15.23 -1.42 31.34
N VAL A 255 -16.55 -1.50 31.42
CA VAL A 255 -17.53 -0.46 31.08
C VAL A 255 -18.54 -0.35 32.22
N GLU A 256 -18.46 0.73 33.00
CA GLU A 256 -19.38 1.03 34.11
C GLU A 256 -20.22 2.27 33.77
N ALA A 257 -21.54 2.19 33.99
CA ALA A 257 -22.39 3.36 34.15
C ALA A 257 -22.28 3.87 35.60
N LEU A 258 -22.15 5.19 35.76
CA LEU A 258 -22.01 5.88 37.05
C LEU A 258 -23.33 6.50 37.54
N LYS A 259 -24.32 6.65 36.66
CA LYS A 259 -25.66 7.18 36.97
C LYS A 259 -26.74 6.39 36.22
N PRO A 260 -27.97 6.27 36.77
CA PRO A 260 -28.41 6.79 38.07
C PRO A 260 -27.82 6.04 39.27
N GLU A 261 -27.37 4.81 39.07
CA GLU A 261 -26.66 3.98 40.05
C GLU A 261 -25.41 3.38 39.40
N LYS A 262 -24.38 3.05 40.21
CA LYS A 262 -23.17 2.44 39.68
C LYS A 262 -23.44 1.00 39.22
N LYS A 263 -23.42 0.77 37.90
CA LYS A 263 -23.68 -0.55 37.29
C LYS A 263 -22.59 -0.92 36.29
N VAL A 264 -22.02 -2.10 36.42
CA VAL A 264 -21.17 -2.71 35.37
C VAL A 264 -22.08 -3.12 34.21
N LEU A 265 -21.82 -2.58 33.01
CA LEU A 265 -22.54 -2.93 31.79
C LEU A 265 -21.84 -4.07 31.05
N LEU A 266 -20.51 -3.98 30.96
CA LEU A 266 -19.65 -4.99 30.37
C LEU A 266 -18.32 -5.02 31.12
N GLY A 267 -17.76 -6.20 31.36
CA GLY A 267 -16.48 -6.30 32.06
C GLY A 267 -15.93 -7.71 32.08
N GLY A 268 -14.63 -7.87 31.78
CA GLY A 268 -13.97 -9.17 31.82
C GLY A 268 -12.55 -9.17 31.26
N GLN A 269 -11.93 -10.35 31.33
CA GLN A 269 -10.64 -10.64 30.70
C GLN A 269 -10.85 -10.87 29.20
N LEU A 270 -10.12 -10.15 28.36
CA LEU A 270 -10.14 -10.30 26.90
C LEU A 270 -9.50 -11.63 26.48
N LEU A 271 -10.00 -12.23 25.40
CA LEU A 271 -9.49 -13.50 24.87
C LEU A 271 -8.01 -13.41 24.46
N HIS A 272 -7.61 -12.29 23.88
CA HIS A 272 -6.23 -12.00 23.47
C HIS A 272 -5.82 -10.58 23.84
N ARG A 273 -4.50 -10.34 23.80
CA ARG A 273 -3.92 -9.03 24.13
C ARG A 273 -4.17 -8.00 23.04
N ILE A 274 -4.46 -6.77 23.47
CA ILE A 274 -4.72 -5.60 22.62
C ILE A 274 -3.67 -4.50 22.81
N LYS A 275 -3.53 -3.64 21.81
CA LYS A 275 -2.70 -2.44 21.86
C LYS A 275 -3.52 -1.30 22.46
N VAL A 276 -3.32 -1.01 23.74
CA VAL A 276 -4.17 -0.05 24.48
C VAL A 276 -4.09 1.35 23.86
N GLU A 277 -2.90 1.80 23.46
CA GLU A 277 -2.68 3.14 22.88
C GLU A 277 -3.33 3.34 21.50
N GLU A 278 -3.53 2.26 20.74
CA GLU A 278 -4.22 2.28 19.44
C GLU A 278 -5.73 1.98 19.58
N SER A 279 -6.19 1.61 20.78
CA SER A 279 -7.61 1.30 21.06
C SER A 279 -8.36 2.56 21.52
N MET A 280 -9.61 2.73 21.08
CA MET A 280 -10.39 3.93 21.37
C MET A 280 -11.86 3.65 21.66
N TRP A 281 -12.53 4.57 22.34
CA TRP A 281 -13.97 4.50 22.57
C TRP A 281 -14.67 5.82 22.25
N SER A 282 -15.95 5.72 21.89
CA SER A 282 -16.84 6.85 21.67
C SER A 282 -18.24 6.53 22.20
N LEU A 283 -19.06 7.57 22.38
CA LEU A 283 -20.46 7.46 22.77
C LEU A 283 -21.33 8.08 21.69
N ASP A 284 -22.13 7.26 21.02
CA ASP A 284 -23.23 7.72 20.21
C ASP A 284 -24.44 7.98 21.12
N LYS A 285 -24.82 9.26 21.23
CA LYS A 285 -25.95 9.70 22.06
C LYS A 285 -27.30 9.43 21.42
N ASP A 286 -27.35 9.46 20.09
CA ASP A 286 -28.58 9.33 19.32
C ASP A 286 -28.96 7.84 19.21
N ALA A 287 -27.98 6.97 18.97
CA ALA A 287 -28.15 5.52 19.07
C ALA A 287 -28.20 5.00 20.52
N SER A 288 -27.75 5.80 21.51
CA SER A 288 -27.55 5.37 22.91
C SER A 288 -26.65 4.12 23.01
N VAL A 289 -25.51 4.15 22.30
CA VAL A 289 -24.53 3.04 22.26
C VAL A 289 -23.12 3.57 22.53
N VAL A 290 -22.40 2.86 23.39
CA VAL A 290 -20.95 3.02 23.55
C VAL A 290 -20.27 2.13 22.53
N HIS A 291 -19.45 2.73 21.67
CA HIS A 291 -18.62 2.04 20.69
C HIS A 291 -17.18 1.96 21.20
N ILE A 292 -16.58 0.78 21.20
CA ILE A 292 -15.21 0.53 21.68
C ILE A 292 -14.51 -0.26 20.59
N ASN A 293 -13.53 0.35 19.94
CA ASN A 293 -12.64 -0.30 19.00
C ASN A 293 -11.36 -0.72 19.76
N VAL A 294 -10.98 -2.00 19.66
CA VAL A 294 -9.75 -2.53 20.25
C VAL A 294 -8.84 -3.15 19.20
N GLU A 295 -7.62 -2.62 19.12
CA GLU A 295 -6.62 -3.03 18.13
C GLU A 295 -5.86 -4.26 18.63
N LYS A 296 -5.80 -5.33 17.84
CA LYS A 296 -5.20 -6.61 18.25
C LYS A 296 -3.67 -6.53 18.20
N THR A 297 -3.01 -7.21 19.13
CA THR A 297 -1.54 -7.39 19.06
C THR A 297 -1.09 -8.42 18.03
N LYS A 298 -2.02 -9.20 17.46
CA LYS A 298 -1.77 -10.26 16.47
C LYS A 298 -2.93 -10.35 15.49
N GLU A 299 -2.63 -10.56 14.22
CA GLU A 299 -3.59 -10.86 13.16
C GLU A 299 -4.24 -12.24 13.37
N ILE A 300 -5.30 -12.30 14.18
CA ILE A 300 -6.00 -13.53 14.56
C ILE A 300 -7.51 -13.24 14.66
N MET A 301 -8.34 -14.15 14.13
CA MET A 301 -9.79 -14.15 14.35
C MET A 301 -10.13 -14.66 15.75
N TRP A 302 -10.83 -13.84 16.53
CA TRP A 302 -11.23 -14.16 17.90
C TRP A 302 -12.52 -14.98 17.87
N LYS A 303 -12.63 -16.01 18.73
CA LYS A 303 -13.88 -16.75 18.88
C LYS A 303 -14.91 -16.02 19.76
N SER A 304 -14.44 -15.19 20.70
CA SER A 304 -15.24 -14.42 21.64
C SER A 304 -14.45 -13.19 22.07
N VAL A 305 -15.11 -12.16 22.61
CA VAL A 305 -14.40 -10.98 23.14
C VAL A 305 -13.74 -11.33 24.47
N PHE A 306 -14.47 -12.02 25.36
CA PHE A 306 -14.00 -12.37 26.68
C PHE A 306 -13.67 -13.86 26.82
N THR A 307 -12.81 -14.19 27.78
CA THR A 307 -12.49 -15.57 28.14
C THR A 307 -13.69 -16.24 28.83
N GLY A 308 -14.07 -17.42 28.38
CA GLY A 308 -15.14 -18.23 29.01
C GLY A 308 -16.54 -18.02 28.44
N GLU A 309 -16.70 -17.13 27.45
CA GLU A 309 -17.94 -17.02 26.66
C GLU A 309 -18.04 -18.14 25.62
N ASP A 310 -19.28 -18.45 25.22
CA ASP A 310 -19.56 -19.28 24.04
C ASP A 310 -19.08 -18.56 22.78
N GLY A 311 -18.20 -19.23 22.02
CA GLY A 311 -17.53 -18.63 20.88
C GLY A 311 -18.20 -18.91 19.54
N ILE A 312 -17.92 -18.05 18.55
CA ILE A 312 -18.27 -18.27 17.15
C ILE A 312 -17.45 -19.40 16.54
N ASP A 313 -18.01 -20.04 15.51
CA ASP A 313 -17.34 -21.05 14.72
C ASP A 313 -16.38 -20.40 13.70
N LEU A 314 -15.10 -20.41 14.04
CA LEU A 314 -14.02 -19.83 13.22
C LEU A 314 -13.90 -20.44 11.82
N THR A 315 -14.51 -21.62 11.56
CA THR A 315 -14.50 -22.23 10.22
C THR A 315 -15.46 -21.57 9.23
N LYS A 316 -16.39 -20.73 9.73
CA LYS A 316 -17.42 -20.03 8.94
C LYS A 316 -17.19 -18.52 8.86
N VAL A 317 -16.10 -18.03 9.47
CA VAL A 317 -15.70 -16.62 9.47
C VAL A 317 -15.11 -16.25 8.12
N ASP A 318 -15.51 -15.10 7.57
CA ASP A 318 -14.95 -14.60 6.31
C ASP A 318 -13.54 -14.05 6.53
N THR A 319 -12.53 -14.82 6.15
CA THR A 319 -11.12 -14.41 6.18
C THR A 319 -10.66 -13.77 4.86
N SER A 320 -11.57 -13.41 3.95
CA SER A 320 -11.23 -12.75 2.69
C SER A 320 -10.69 -11.34 2.91
N ARG A 321 -9.57 -11.03 2.25
CA ARG A 321 -9.01 -9.69 2.10
C ARG A 321 -9.30 -9.19 0.70
N ASP A 322 -9.55 -7.89 0.54
CA ASP A 322 -9.71 -7.34 -0.80
C ASP A 322 -8.36 -7.35 -1.53
N ILE A 323 -8.37 -7.63 -2.84
CA ILE A 323 -7.13 -7.67 -3.63
C ILE A 323 -6.43 -6.31 -3.66
N SER A 324 -7.17 -5.21 -3.49
CA SER A 324 -6.63 -3.85 -3.45
C SER A 324 -5.85 -3.51 -2.18
N GLU A 325 -5.95 -4.31 -1.12
CA GLU A 325 -5.17 -4.15 0.12
C GLU A 325 -3.69 -4.55 -0.06
N PHE A 326 -3.38 -5.33 -1.09
CA PHE A 326 -2.03 -5.79 -1.41
C PHE A 326 -1.27 -4.81 -2.30
N ASP A 327 0.06 -4.89 -2.35
CA ASP A 327 0.88 -4.08 -3.27
C ASP A 327 0.71 -4.50 -4.75
N GLN A 328 1.28 -3.74 -5.69
CA GLN A 328 1.08 -3.97 -7.11
C GLN A 328 1.69 -5.29 -7.61
N GLU A 329 2.75 -5.80 -6.97
CA GLU A 329 3.39 -7.07 -7.35
C GLU A 329 2.54 -8.25 -6.87
N ALA A 330 2.10 -8.21 -5.61
CA ALA A 330 1.18 -9.19 -5.04
C ALA A 330 -0.18 -9.18 -5.76
N GLN A 331 -0.74 -8.01 -6.10
CA GLN A 331 -1.94 -7.89 -6.92
C GLN A 331 -1.78 -8.59 -8.28
N ALA A 332 -0.67 -8.34 -8.99
CA ALA A 332 -0.41 -8.98 -10.28
C ALA A 332 -0.21 -10.50 -10.14
N ALA A 333 0.44 -10.96 -9.07
CA ALA A 333 0.59 -12.38 -8.76
C ALA A 333 -0.75 -13.06 -8.46
N ILE A 334 -1.60 -12.45 -7.61
CA ILE A 334 -2.94 -12.97 -7.29
C ILE A 334 -3.82 -12.98 -8.55
N GLN A 335 -3.84 -11.91 -9.34
CA GLN A 335 -4.58 -11.85 -10.61
C GLN A 335 -4.14 -12.94 -11.58
N LYS A 336 -2.83 -13.19 -11.70
CA LYS A 336 -2.29 -14.28 -12.51
C LYS A 336 -2.75 -15.66 -12.00
N VAL A 337 -2.67 -15.90 -10.69
CA VAL A 337 -3.13 -17.17 -10.08
C VAL A 337 -4.64 -17.36 -10.29
N THR A 338 -5.45 -16.31 -10.13
CA THR A 338 -6.90 -16.34 -10.40
C THR A 338 -7.20 -16.62 -11.87
N TYR A 339 -6.46 -16.00 -12.79
CA TYR A 339 -6.58 -16.24 -14.23
C TYR A 339 -6.19 -17.68 -14.61
N ASP A 340 -5.03 -18.16 -14.13
CA ASP A 340 -4.54 -19.52 -14.40
C ASP A 340 -5.51 -20.57 -13.82
N HIS A 341 -6.04 -20.34 -12.62
CA HIS A 341 -7.07 -21.18 -12.02
C HIS A 341 -8.37 -21.20 -12.85
N HIS A 342 -8.83 -20.05 -13.33
CA HIS A 342 -10.01 -19.96 -14.19
C HIS A 342 -9.79 -20.65 -15.55
N MET A 343 -8.63 -20.47 -16.19
CA MET A 343 -8.30 -21.18 -17.43
C MET A 343 -8.27 -22.70 -17.21
N LYS A 344 -7.63 -23.16 -16.13
CA LYS A 344 -7.57 -24.58 -15.77
C LYS A 344 -8.96 -25.18 -15.54
N MET A 345 -9.86 -24.48 -14.83
CA MET A 345 -11.26 -24.90 -14.64
C MET A 345 -12.06 -24.97 -15.95
N LEU A 346 -11.71 -24.14 -16.94
CA LEU A 346 -12.29 -24.17 -18.29
C LEU A 346 -11.61 -25.18 -19.24
N GLY A 347 -10.63 -25.96 -18.76
CA GLY A 347 -9.82 -26.87 -19.60
C GLY A 347 -8.96 -26.13 -20.63
N ARG A 348 -8.65 -24.85 -20.40
CA ARG A 348 -7.82 -23.99 -21.26
C ARG A 348 -6.39 -23.90 -20.71
N PRO A 349 -5.39 -23.67 -21.57
CA PRO A 349 -4.02 -23.49 -21.12
C PRO A 349 -3.89 -22.28 -20.19
N THR A 350 -3.14 -22.47 -19.11
CA THR A 350 -2.68 -21.41 -18.20
C THR A 350 -1.72 -20.44 -18.90
N SER A 351 -1.44 -19.29 -18.29
CA SER A 351 -0.45 -18.33 -18.80
C SER A 351 0.96 -18.93 -18.97
N SER A 352 1.33 -19.90 -18.13
CA SER A 352 2.60 -20.64 -18.24
C SER A 352 2.60 -21.56 -19.47
N GLU A 353 1.55 -22.36 -19.63
CA GLU A 353 1.39 -23.26 -20.78
C GLU A 353 1.28 -22.45 -22.08
N GLN A 354 0.51 -21.36 -22.11
CA GLN A 354 0.39 -20.51 -23.28
C GLN A 354 1.73 -19.89 -23.69
N ARG A 355 2.56 -19.46 -22.73
CA ARG A 355 3.94 -19.04 -23.00
C ARG A 355 4.83 -20.18 -23.51
N ALA A 356 4.66 -21.39 -23.01
CA ALA A 356 5.37 -22.57 -23.52
C ALA A 356 4.95 -22.88 -24.97
N HIS A 357 3.66 -22.84 -25.29
CA HIS A 357 3.14 -22.97 -26.66
C HIS A 357 3.73 -21.90 -27.59
N ASP A 358 3.82 -20.64 -27.16
CA ASP A 358 4.42 -19.56 -27.95
C ASP A 358 5.92 -19.76 -28.21
N ILE A 359 6.67 -20.25 -27.21
CA ILE A 359 8.10 -20.58 -27.35
C ILE A 359 8.26 -21.77 -28.32
N LEU A 360 7.47 -22.82 -28.14
CA LEU A 360 7.50 -24.01 -28.99
C LEU A 360 7.12 -23.69 -30.43
N LYS A 361 6.09 -22.86 -30.66
CA LYS A 361 5.71 -22.38 -31.98
C LYS A 361 6.84 -21.59 -32.66
N LYS A 362 7.51 -20.69 -31.93
CA LYS A 362 8.69 -19.97 -32.46
C LYS A 362 9.86 -20.91 -32.80
N ALA A 363 10.07 -21.96 -32.00
CA ALA A 363 11.08 -22.99 -32.29
C ALA A 363 10.69 -23.88 -33.48
N TRP A 364 9.40 -24.18 -33.64
CA TRP A 364 8.84 -24.97 -34.74
C TRP A 364 9.11 -24.32 -36.10
N ASP A 365 8.93 -23.00 -36.20
CA ASP A 365 9.13 -22.21 -37.42
C ASP A 365 10.61 -21.81 -37.68
N ALA A 366 11.52 -22.10 -36.75
CA ALA A 366 12.92 -21.68 -36.81
C ALA A 366 13.69 -22.29 -38.00
N PRO A 367 14.65 -21.56 -38.61
CA PRO A 367 15.50 -22.12 -39.67
C PRO A 367 16.32 -23.31 -39.14
N GLY A 368 16.21 -24.45 -39.82
CA GLY A 368 16.82 -25.72 -39.39
C GLY A 368 15.90 -26.62 -38.56
N SER A 369 14.71 -26.16 -38.16
CA SER A 369 13.68 -27.02 -37.55
C SER A 369 13.22 -28.10 -38.55
N PRO A 370 13.15 -29.38 -38.15
CA PRO A 370 12.63 -30.46 -39.01
C PRO A 370 11.13 -30.33 -39.28
N PHE A 371 10.42 -29.46 -38.56
CA PHE A 371 8.98 -29.22 -38.71
C PHE A 371 8.66 -27.93 -39.48
N LYS A 372 9.67 -27.16 -39.90
CA LYS A 372 9.51 -25.86 -40.55
C LYS A 372 8.64 -25.98 -41.80
N GLY A 373 7.57 -25.17 -41.86
CA GLY A 373 6.60 -25.18 -42.97
C GLY A 373 5.39 -26.10 -42.75
N THR A 374 5.33 -26.84 -41.64
CA THR A 374 4.09 -27.48 -41.16
C THR A 374 3.42 -26.60 -40.11
N PRO A 375 2.08 -26.51 -40.05
CA PRO A 375 1.41 -25.73 -39.02
C PRO A 375 1.65 -26.34 -37.62
N PHE A 376 1.95 -25.49 -36.65
CA PHE A 376 2.11 -25.91 -35.24
C PHE A 376 0.82 -26.55 -34.73
N ASP A 377 0.93 -27.77 -34.21
CA ASP A 377 -0.17 -28.58 -33.71
C ASP A 377 -0.03 -28.75 -32.18
N PRO A 378 -0.83 -28.02 -31.37
CA PRO A 378 -0.75 -28.09 -29.92
C PRO A 378 -1.00 -29.50 -29.35
N SER A 379 -1.75 -30.36 -30.06
CA SER A 379 -2.09 -31.70 -29.57
C SER A 379 -0.90 -32.68 -29.63
N LYS A 380 0.12 -32.37 -30.42
CA LYS A 380 1.35 -33.17 -30.54
C LYS A 380 2.39 -32.87 -29.47
N VAL A 381 2.16 -31.88 -28.61
CA VAL A 381 3.07 -31.53 -27.51
C VAL A 381 2.30 -31.55 -26.19
N ASN A 382 2.44 -32.65 -25.43
CA ASN A 382 1.85 -32.71 -24.11
C ASN A 382 2.69 -31.88 -23.12
N ILE A 383 2.16 -30.72 -22.73
CA ILE A 383 2.79 -29.77 -21.80
C ILE A 383 2.17 -29.89 -20.39
N ALA A 384 1.04 -30.59 -20.27
CA ALA A 384 0.41 -30.88 -18.99
C ALA A 384 1.27 -31.89 -18.19
N GLY A 385 2.00 -31.38 -17.20
CA GLY A 385 2.78 -32.20 -16.27
C GLY A 385 4.26 -31.85 -16.13
N VAL A 386 4.75 -30.79 -16.79
CA VAL A 386 6.13 -30.29 -16.57
C VAL A 386 6.12 -29.21 -15.49
N TRP A 387 6.33 -29.64 -14.24
CA TRP A 387 6.56 -28.80 -13.06
C TRP A 387 7.78 -29.31 -12.31
#